data_AF-A0A848FF43-F1
#
_entry.id   AF-A0A848FF43-F1
#
_cell.length_a   1.000
_cell.length_b   1.000
_cell.length_c   1.000
_cell.angle_alpha   90.00
_cell.angle_beta   90.00
_cell.angle_gamma   90.00
#
_symmetry.space_group_name_H-M   'P 1'
#
loop_
_entity.id
_entity.type
_entity.pdbx_description
1 polymer ?
#
loop_
_entity_poly.entity_id
_entity_poly.type
_entity_poly.pdbx_seq_one_letter_code
_entity_poly.pdbx_strand_id
1 'polypeptide(L)'
;MVFDPDTALLSDMVPAQDAQVQEHLLVQPLLQQAQRGELWIADCNFSTRAILGGSVAQGACFIVREHGAPTRTPRRAARCARVGASTRGWCRSSPW
;
A
#
# COMPACT_ATOMS: atom_id res chain seq x y z
N MET A 1 -0.43 -6.32 8.99
CA MET A 1 -1.45 -5.50 9.69
C MET A 1 -1.86 -4.35 8.78
N VAL A 2 -3.10 -3.87 8.90
CA VAL A 2 -3.64 -2.72 8.16
C VAL A 2 -4.07 -1.67 9.17
N PHE A 3 -3.66 -0.41 8.95
CA PHE A 3 -4.04 0.73 9.76
C PHE A 3 -5.05 1.58 9.00
N ASP A 4 -6.17 1.89 9.64
CA ASP A 4 -7.18 2.78 9.09
C ASP A 4 -6.95 4.23 9.59
N PRO A 5 -6.60 5.17 8.70
CA PRO A 5 -6.34 6.55 9.05
C PRO A 5 -7.60 7.35 9.36
N ASP A 6 -8.82 6.82 9.23
CA ASP A 6 -10.03 7.51 9.70
C ASP A 6 -10.34 7.17 11.16
N THR A 7 -10.26 5.90 11.54
CA THR A 7 -10.54 5.44 12.91
C THR A 7 -9.34 5.48 13.84
N ALA A 8 -8.11 5.53 13.30
CA ALA A 8 -6.86 5.45 14.06
C ALA A 8 -6.62 4.08 14.69
N LEU A 9 -7.23 3.05 14.10
CA LEU A 9 -7.19 1.69 14.61
C LEU A 9 -6.55 0.77 13.57
N LEU A 10 -6.13 -0.40 14.05
CA LEU A 10 -5.82 -1.51 13.17
C LEU A 10 -7.12 -2.14 12.72
N SER A 11 -7.39 -2.11 11.42
CA SER A 11 -8.60 -2.73 10.85
C SER A 11 -8.42 -4.25 10.73
N ASP A 12 -7.23 -4.67 10.30
CA ASP A 12 -6.96 -6.07 9.97
C ASP A 12 -5.55 -6.50 10.39
N MET A 13 -5.43 -7.75 10.81
CA MET A 13 -4.16 -8.36 11.19
C MET A 13 -4.13 -9.82 10.76
N VAL A 14 -3.01 -10.22 10.14
CA VAL A 14 -2.70 -11.63 9.90
C VAL A 14 -1.68 -12.05 10.97
N PRO A 15 -2.01 -13.01 11.85
CA PRO A 15 -1.06 -13.52 12.81
C PRO A 15 0.00 -14.38 12.11
N ALA A 16 1.24 -14.31 12.58
CA ALA A 16 2.33 -15.19 12.18
C ALA A 16 2.59 -16.20 13.30
N GLN A 17 2.47 -17.50 13.00
CA GLN A 17 2.81 -18.55 13.97
C GLN A 17 4.34 -18.81 14.02
N ASP A 18 5.02 -18.56 12.91
CA ASP A 18 6.45 -18.79 12.73
C ASP A 18 7.16 -17.45 12.49
N ALA A 19 8.12 -17.11 13.35
CA ALA A 19 8.86 -15.85 13.31
C ALA A 19 9.85 -15.76 12.15
N GLN A 20 10.13 -16.88 11.46
CA GLN A 20 11.02 -16.94 10.31
C GLN A 20 10.30 -16.67 8.99
N VAL A 21 8.96 -16.67 8.99
CA VAL A 21 8.17 -16.36 7.80
C VAL A 21 8.26 -14.87 7.49
N GLN A 22 8.54 -14.56 6.23
CA GLN A 22 8.61 -13.19 5.75
C GLN A 22 7.22 -12.55 5.76
N GLU A 23 7.08 -11.39 6.39
CA GLU A 23 5.79 -10.70 6.57
C GLU A 23 5.06 -10.44 5.24
N HIS A 24 5.79 -10.14 4.16
CA HIS A 24 5.18 -9.88 2.85
C HIS A 24 4.47 -11.11 2.23
N LEU A 25 4.83 -12.32 2.66
CA LEU A 25 4.13 -13.55 2.27
C LEU A 25 2.79 -13.69 3.01
N LEU A 26 2.74 -13.20 4.26
CA LEU A 26 1.57 -13.31 5.12
C LEU A 26 0.51 -12.26 4.82
N VAL A 27 0.88 -11.10 4.27
CA VAL A 27 -0.09 -10.03 3.99
C VAL A 27 -0.85 -10.19 2.67
N GLN A 28 -0.53 -11.19 1.85
CA GLN A 28 -1.23 -11.38 0.56
C GLN A 28 -2.76 -11.46 0.68
N PRO A 29 -3.35 -12.17 1.68
CA PRO A 29 -4.80 -12.20 1.86
C PRO A 29 -5.39 -10.82 2.16
N LEU A 30 -4.70 -9.97 2.91
CA LEU A 30 -5.15 -8.61 3.22
C LEU A 30 -5.23 -7.76 1.95
N LEU A 31 -4.26 -7.92 1.06
CA LEU A 31 -4.21 -7.18 -0.21
C LEU A 31 -5.29 -7.65 -1.20
N GLN A 32 -5.79 -8.88 -1.07
CA GLN A 32 -6.96 -9.34 -1.83
C GLN A 32 -8.26 -8.69 -1.37
N GLN A 33 -8.30 -8.15 -0.16
CA GLN A 33 -9.44 -7.39 0.36
C GLN A 33 -9.42 -5.91 -0.07
N ALA A 34 -8.34 -5.46 -0.73
CA ALA A 34 -8.25 -4.11 -1.25
C ALA A 34 -9.42 -3.81 -2.20
N GLN A 35 -10.08 -2.68 -2.00
CA GLN A 35 -11.24 -2.29 -2.78
C GLN A 35 -10.90 -1.22 -3.81
N ARG A 36 -11.72 -1.16 -4.86
CA ARG A 36 -11.63 -0.11 -5.87
C ARG A 36 -11.79 1.26 -5.21
N GLY A 37 -10.83 2.16 -5.44
CA GLY A 37 -10.83 3.48 -4.80
C GLY A 37 -10.09 3.54 -3.46
N GLU A 38 -9.49 2.45 -2.99
CA GLU A 38 -8.60 2.53 -1.83
C GLU A 38 -7.17 2.92 -2.23
N LEU A 39 -6.51 3.63 -1.32
CA LEU A 39 -5.09 3.92 -1.40
C LEU A 39 -4.35 3.16 -0.31
N TRP A 40 -3.50 2.22 -0.72
CA TRP A 40 -2.67 1.43 0.19
C TRP A 40 -1.27 2.04 0.29
N ILE A 41 -0.79 2.27 1.52
CA ILE A 41 0.55 2.79 1.77
C ILE A 41 1.36 1.70 2.49
N ALA A 42 2.49 1.31 1.93
CA ALA A 42 3.31 0.22 2.46
C ALA A 42 4.81 0.52 2.36
N ASP A 43 5.61 -0.13 3.20
CA ASP A 43 7.06 -0.05 3.13
C ASP A 43 7.66 -0.92 2.00
N CYS A 44 8.98 -0.92 1.89
CA CYS A 44 9.70 -1.60 0.82
C CYS A 44 9.68 -3.12 0.90
N ASN A 45 9.40 -3.73 2.06
CA ASN A 45 9.23 -5.18 2.17
C ASN A 45 8.01 -5.66 1.38
N PHE A 46 7.05 -4.77 1.13
CA PHE A 46 5.85 -5.04 0.34
C PHE A 46 5.99 -4.65 -1.14
N SER A 47 7.16 -4.17 -1.57
CA SER A 47 7.46 -3.79 -2.96
C SER A 47 7.70 -5.00 -3.87
N THR A 48 6.87 -6.05 -3.77
CA THR A 48 6.96 -7.25 -4.62
C THR A 48 5.95 -7.17 -5.76
N ARG A 49 6.29 -7.77 -6.91
CA ARG A 49 5.40 -7.79 -8.09
C ARG A 49 4.03 -8.41 -7.78
N ALA A 50 3.98 -9.44 -6.93
CA ALA A 50 2.74 -10.10 -6.54
C ALA A 50 1.82 -9.16 -5.76
N ILE A 51 2.37 -8.42 -4.80
CA ILE A 51 1.63 -7.46 -3.98
C ILE A 51 1.09 -6.31 -4.84
N LEU A 52 1.98 -5.66 -5.60
CA LEU A 52 1.60 -4.51 -6.43
C LEU A 52 0.63 -4.90 -7.54
N GLY A 53 0.81 -6.08 -8.15
CA GLY A 53 -0.09 -6.62 -9.16
C GLY A 53 -1.46 -6.97 -8.59
N GLY A 54 -1.51 -7.55 -7.39
CA GLY A 54 -2.75 -7.88 -6.68
C GLY A 54 -3.61 -6.65 -6.41
N SER A 55 -3.02 -5.57 -5.89
CA SER A 55 -3.76 -4.32 -5.62
C SER A 55 -4.32 -3.69 -6.90
N VAL A 56 -3.54 -3.66 -7.99
CA VAL A 56 -3.99 -3.13 -9.29
C VAL A 56 -5.13 -3.97 -9.86
N ALA A 57 -5.06 -5.30 -9.72
CA ALA A 57 -6.12 -6.20 -10.19
C ALA A 57 -7.45 -5.94 -9.48
N GLN A 58 -7.42 -5.52 -8.20
CA GLN A 58 -8.62 -5.12 -7.45
C GLN A 58 -9.09 -3.67 -7.74
N GLY A 59 -8.38 -2.93 -8.59
CA GLY A 59 -8.68 -1.52 -8.88
C GLY A 59 -8.32 -0.56 -7.74
N ALA A 60 -7.50 -1.00 -6.79
CA ALA A 60 -6.91 -0.15 -5.76
C ALA A 60 -5.64 0.55 -6.29
N CYS A 61 -5.24 1.65 -5.64
CA CYS A 61 -3.95 2.29 -5.89
C CYS A 61 -2.99 2.04 -4.72
N PHE A 62 -1.69 2.20 -4.98
CA PHE A 62 -0.66 2.01 -3.97
C PHE A 62 0.40 3.13 -3.97
N ILE A 63 0.95 3.39 -2.79
CA ILE A 63 2.24 4.07 -2.59
C ILE A 63 3.12 3.08 -1.83
N VAL A 64 4.25 2.73 -2.42
CA VAL A 64 5.22 1.83 -1.80
C VAL A 64 6.60 2.44 -1.85
N ARG A 65 7.38 2.26 -0.79
CA ARG A 65 8.80 2.60 -0.82
C ARG A 65 9.53 1.59 -1.73
N GLU A 66 10.36 2.06 -2.66
CA GLU A 66 11.14 1.16 -3.51
C GLU A 66 12.17 0.35 -2.68
N HIS A 67 12.29 -0.95 -2.97
CA HIS A 67 13.29 -1.83 -2.34
C HIS A 67 14.58 -1.85 -3.16
N GLY A 68 15.64 -1.19 -2.67
CA GLY A 68 16.93 -1.06 -3.35
C GLY A 68 17.53 0.34 -3.22
N ALA A 69 18.81 0.50 -3.61
CA ALA A 69 19.55 1.75 -3.47
C ALA A 69 18.85 2.93 -4.19
N PRO A 70 18.92 4.17 -3.66
CA PRO A 70 18.15 5.34 -4.13
C PRO A 70 18.59 5.92 -5.48
N THR A 71 19.28 5.15 -6.33
CA THR A 71 19.87 5.62 -7.59
C THR A 71 18.92 5.64 -8.78
N ARG A 72 17.66 5.21 -8.63
CA ARG A 72 16.69 5.30 -9.71
C ARG A 72 16.02 6.68 -9.68
N THR A 73 16.33 7.52 -10.66
CA THR A 73 15.62 8.77 -10.94
C THR A 73 14.12 8.54 -10.80
N PRO A 74 13.38 9.39 -10.04
CA PRO A 74 11.95 9.19 -9.82
C PRO A 74 11.26 9.13 -11.17
N ARG A 75 10.82 7.93 -11.54
CA ARG A 75 10.07 7.71 -12.77
C ARG A 75 8.70 8.31 -12.48
N ARG A 76 8.41 9.44 -13.15
CA ARG A 76 7.23 10.29 -12.94
C ARG A 76 6.05 9.45 -12.45
N ALA A 77 5.67 9.64 -11.19
CA ALA A 77 4.48 8.99 -10.65
C ALA A 77 3.34 9.30 -11.62
N ALA A 78 2.64 8.26 -12.09
CA ALA A 78 1.46 8.45 -12.91
C ALA A 78 0.54 9.45 -12.20
N ARG A 79 -0.15 10.30 -12.97
CA ARG A 79 -1.08 11.32 -12.43
C ARG A 79 -1.86 10.74 -11.26
N CYS A 80 -1.66 11.29 -10.06
CA CYS A 80 -2.43 10.89 -8.90
C CYS A 80 -3.90 11.25 -9.18
N ALA A 81 -4.72 10.23 -9.46
CA ALA A 81 -6.16 10.38 -9.39
C ALA A 81 -6.53 10.52 -7.90
N ARG A 82 -7.64 11.21 -7.61
CA ARG A 82 -8.24 11.11 -6.27
C ARG A 82 -8.73 9.66 -6.14
N VAL A 83 -8.01 8.87 -5.36
CA VAL A 83 -8.32 7.44 -5.20
C VAL A 83 -9.36 7.30 -4.09
N GLY A 84 -9.19 7.99 -2.96
CA GLY A 84 -10.14 8.00 -1.84
C GLY A 84 -10.15 9.34 -1.09
N ALA A 85 -10.95 9.42 -0.03
CA ALA A 85 -11.01 10.55 0.89
C ALA A 85 -10.88 10.04 2.33
N SER A 86 -10.01 10.65 3.12
CA SER A 86 -9.97 10.49 4.58
C SER A 86 -10.58 11.72 5.24
N THR A 87 -11.34 11.50 6.31
CA THR A 87 -11.89 12.55 7.18
C THR A 87 -10.82 13.35 7.93
N ARG A 88 -9.60 12.81 8.07
CA ARG A 88 -8.50 13.44 8.84
C ARG A 88 -7.40 14.10 8.00
N GLY A 89 -7.62 14.26 6.69
CA GLY A 89 -6.82 15.19 5.88
C GLY A 89 -6.18 14.57 4.63
N TRP A 90 -5.92 15.45 3.66
CA TRP A 90 -5.59 15.12 2.27
C TRP A 90 -4.09 15.01 2.01
N CYS A 91 -3.72 14.16 1.04
CA CYS A 91 -2.48 14.31 0.29
C CYS A 91 -2.62 15.54 -0.62
N ARG A 92 -1.88 16.62 -0.36
CA ARG A 92 -1.90 17.81 -1.22
C ARG A 92 -1.32 17.44 -2.58
N SER A 93 -2.08 17.65 -3.65
CA SER A 93 -1.50 17.74 -4.99
C SER A 93 -0.58 18.97 -5.01
N SER A 94 0.73 18.78 -4.98
CA SER A 94 1.66 19.86 -5.32
C SER A 94 1.82 19.90 -6.83
N PRO A 95 1.77 21.08 -7.47
CA PRO A 95 1.93 21.21 -8.91
C PRO A 95 3.43 21.31 -9.27
N TRP A 96 4.26 20.36 -8.85
CA TRP A 96 5.66 20.25 -9.30
C TRP A 96 6.07 18.78 -9.37
#